data_AF-A0A6I4MXJ9-F1
#
_entry.id   AF-A0A6I4MXJ9-F1
#
_cell.length_a   1.000
_cell.length_b   1.000
_cell.length_c   1.000
_cell.angle_alpha   90.00
_cell.angle_beta   90.00
_cell.angle_gamma   90.00
#
_symmetry.space_group_name_H-M   'P 1'
#
loop_
_entity.id
_entity.type
_entity.pdbx_description
1 polymer ?
#
loop_
_entity_poly.entity_id
_entity_poly.type
_entity_poly.pdbx_seq_one_letter_code
_entity_poly.pdbx_strand_id
1 'polypeptide(L)' 'MDSEEILALYTWAPGVCFRHPAAGEVETATVKKVHPRHGGEEEVRACRTCVLVIERDRREAALKAGLPYEPGHAGEAPV' A
#
# COMPACT_ATOMS: atom_id res chain seq x y z
N MET A 1 16.67 5.67 0.07
CA MET A 1 15.27 6.06 0.17
C MET A 1 14.82 5.91 1.60
N ASP A 2 14.39 7.01 2.21
CA ASP A 2 13.85 7.05 3.56
C ASP A 2 12.32 6.88 3.59
N SER A 3 11.76 6.90 4.79
CA SER A 3 10.32 6.72 4.98
C SER A 3 9.47 7.83 4.37
N GLU A 4 9.94 9.08 4.40
CA GLU A 4 9.15 10.22 3.88
C GLU A 4 9.17 10.23 2.35
N GLU A 5 10.29 9.87 1.73
CA GLU A 5 10.39 9.66 0.27
C GLU A 5 9.43 8.57 -0.21
N ILE A 6 9.28 7.46 0.53
CA ILE A 6 8.29 6.41 0.21
C ILE A 6 6.87 6.96 0.30
N LEU A 7 6.54 7.65 1.39
CA LEU A 7 5.19 8.15 1.63
C LEU A 7 4.79 9.21 0.60
N ALA A 8 5.75 9.98 0.08
CA ALA A 8 5.52 10.95 -0.97
C ALA A 8 5.12 10.34 -2.33
N LEU A 9 5.36 9.04 -2.55
CA LEU A 9 4.95 8.34 -3.77
C LEU A 9 3.44 8.01 -3.80
N TYR A 10 2.76 8.17 -2.67
CA TYR A 10 1.36 7.80 -2.52
C TYR A 10 0.43 9.02 -2.58
N THR A 11 -0.75 8.81 -3.15
CA THR A 11 -1.86 9.77 -3.04
C THR A 11 -2.66 9.49 -1.77
N TRP A 12 -2.72 10.50 -0.91
CA TRP A 12 -3.38 10.42 0.39
C TRP A 12 -4.77 11.05 0.35
N ALA A 13 -5.73 10.43 1.01
CA ALA A 13 -7.04 11.02 1.30
C ALA A 13 -7.59 10.45 2.63
N PRO A 14 -8.54 11.15 3.26
CA PRO A 14 -9.26 10.63 4.43
C PRO A 14 -9.87 9.26 4.13
N GLY A 15 -9.75 8.33 5.09
CA GLY A 15 -10.33 7.00 4.98
C GLY A 15 -9.98 6.11 6.17
N VAL A 16 -10.40 4.84 6.11
CA VAL A 16 -10.15 3.88 7.18
C VAL A 16 -9.02 2.94 6.78
N CYS A 17 -8.02 2.81 7.65
CA CYS A 17 -6.93 1.87 7.44
C CYS A 17 -7.42 0.43 7.61
N PHE A 18 -7.22 -0.44 6.62
CA PHE A 18 -7.69 -1.82 6.68
C PHE A 18 -7.09 -2.65 7.84
N ARG A 19 -5.90 -2.28 8.35
CA ARG A 19 -5.26 -2.95 9.50
C ARG A 19 -5.71 -2.39 10.85
N HIS A 20 -6.19 -1.15 10.91
CA HIS A 20 -6.54 -0.47 12.15
C HIS A 20 -7.90 0.23 12.04
N PRO A 21 -8.99 -0.51 11.79
CA PRO A 21 -10.31 0.11 11.60
C PRO A 21 -10.80 0.87 12.84
N ALA A 22 -10.37 0.46 14.04
CA ALA A 22 -10.72 1.12 15.29
C ALA A 22 -10.11 2.53 15.46
N ALA A 23 -9.11 2.90 14.66
CA ALA A 23 -8.56 4.26 14.66
C ALA A 23 -9.51 5.29 14.01
N GLY A 24 -10.60 4.83 13.39
CA GLY A 24 -11.53 5.70 12.68
C GLY A 24 -10.96 6.23 11.38
N GLU A 25 -11.47 7.38 10.95
CA GLU A 25 -11.03 8.06 9.74
C GLU A 25 -9.69 8.78 9.96
N VAL A 26 -8.69 8.43 9.17
CA VAL A 26 -7.33 8.96 9.21
C VAL A 26 -6.83 9.21 7.78
N GLU A 27 -5.68 9.85 7.64
CA GLU A 27 -5.02 9.96 6.33
C GLU A 27 -4.57 8.57 5.84
N THR A 28 -5.08 8.14 4.67
CA THR A 28 -4.81 6.83 4.08
C THR A 28 -4.51 6.92 2.60
N ALA A 29 -3.72 5.97 2.10
CA ALA A 29 -3.43 5.82 0.68
C ALA A 29 -3.86 4.44 0.18
N THR A 30 -4.20 4.36 -1.11
CA THR A 30 -4.49 3.10 -1.79
C THR A 30 -3.21 2.29 -1.92
N VAL A 31 -3.19 1.11 -1.30
CA VAL A 31 -2.03 0.19 -1.35
C VAL A 31 -2.28 -1.00 -2.27
N LYS A 32 -3.54 -1.27 -2.61
CA LYS A 32 -3.94 -2.32 -3.53
C LYS A 32 -5.33 -2.06 -4.08
N LYS A 33 -5.55 -2.41 -5.34
CA LYS A 33 -6.89 -2.55 -5.92
C LYS A 33 -7.27 -4.02 -5.97
N VAL A 34 -8.45 -4.37 -5.50
CA VAL A 34 -8.99 -5.74 -5.53
C VAL A 34 -10.24 -5.78 -6.40
N HIS A 35 -10.44 -6.91 -7.07
CA HIS A 35 -11.58 -7.14 -7.95
C HIS A 35 -12.37 -8.34 -7.42
N PRO A 36 -13.31 -8.12 -6.48
CA PRO A 36 -14.19 -9.17 -5.99
C PRO A 36 -14.99 -9.80 -7.14
N ARG A 37 -15.32 -11.09 -7.02
CA ARG A 37 -15.99 -11.85 -8.10
C ARG A 37 -17.35 -11.26 -8.54
N HIS A 38 -18.03 -10.51 -7.67
CA HIS A 38 -19.36 -9.95 -7.89
C HIS A 38 -19.48 -8.46 -7.52
N GLY A 39 -18.36 -7.78 -7.28
CA GLY A 39 -18.29 -6.35 -6.95
C GLY A 39 -17.21 -5.71 -7.80
N GLY A 40 -17.39 -4.45 -8.20
CA GLY A 40 -16.40 -3.74 -9.03
C GLY A 40 -15.02 -3.61 -8.38
N GLU A 41 -14.15 -2.79 -8.96
CA GLU A 41 -12.85 -2.51 -8.35
C GLU A 41 -13.03 -1.85 -6.96
N GLU A 42 -12.41 -2.42 -5.93
CA GLU A 42 -12.38 -1.88 -4.57
C GLU A 42 -10.94 -1.51 -4.18
N GLU A 43 -10.79 -0.36 -3.54
CA GLU A 43 -9.50 0.11 -3.04
C GLU A 43 -9.23 -0.38 -1.62
N VAL A 44 -8.10 -1.04 -1.40
CA VAL A 44 -7.58 -1.32 -0.07
C VAL A 44 -6.71 -0.14 0.36
N ARG A 45 -7.13 0.53 1.44
CA ARG A 45 -6.49 1.74 1.95
C ARG A 45 -5.73 1.50 3.25
N ALA A 46 -4.56 2.11 3.39
CA ALA A 46 -3.69 1.98 4.57
C ALA A 46 -3.19 3.34 5.06
N CYS A 47 -3.04 3.49 6.38
CA CYS A 47 -2.40 4.67 6.97
C CYS A 47 -0.88 4.66 6.74
N ARG A 48 -0.23 5.82 6.99
CA ARG A 48 1.22 6.03 6.82
C ARG A 48 2.08 4.90 7.40
N THR A 49 1.84 4.51 8.65
CA THR A 49 2.59 3.43 9.30
C THR A 49 2.41 2.09 8.60
N CYS A 50 1.20 1.78 8.13
CA CYS A 50 0.93 0.52 7.44
C CYS A 50 1.52 0.49 6.03
N VAL A 51 1.55 1.62 5.33
CA VAL A 51 2.24 1.74 4.03
C VAL A 51 3.72 1.37 4.17
N LEU A 52 4.41 1.92 5.17
CA LEU A 52 5.83 1.61 5.39
C LEU A 52 6.08 0.13 5.71
N VAL A 53 5.20 -0.50 6.50
CA VAL A 53 5.30 -1.94 6.78
C VAL A 53 5.10 -2.76 5.50
N ILE A 54 4.10 -2.41 4.70
CA ILE A 54 3.83 -3.08 3.42
C ILE A 54 5.02 -2.95 2.47
N GLU A 55 5.63 -1.77 2.37
CA GLU A 55 6.77 -1.54 1.49
C GLU A 55 8.03 -2.26 1.94
N ARG A 56 8.25 -2.36 3.25
CA ARG A 56 9.31 -3.22 3.79
C ARG A 56 9.07 -4.68 3.39
N ASP A 57 7.86 -5.19 3.58
CA ASP A 57 7.51 -6.57 3.26
C ASP A 57 7.65 -6.85 1.75
N ARG A 58 7.28 -5.89 0.89
CA ARG A 58 7.48 -5.96 -0.58
C ARG A 58 8.96 -5.99 -0.97
N ARG A 59 9.78 -5.12 -0.38
CA ARG A 59 11.22 -5.09 -0.62
C ARG A 59 11.87 -6.42 -0.24
N GLU A 60 11.49 -7.00 0.90
CA GLU A 60 11.98 -8.31 1.34
C GLU A 60 11.54 -9.43 0.40
N ALA A 61 10.30 -9.39 -0.10
CA ALA A 61 9.79 -10.37 -1.06
C ALA A 61 10.52 -10.29 -2.40
N ALA A 62 10.72 -9.08 -2.94
CA ALA A 62 11.47 -8.86 -4.18
C ALA A 62 12.91 -9.38 -4.06
N LEU A 63 13.58 -9.07 -2.94
CA LEU A 63 14.93 -9.56 -2.65
C LEU A 63 14.98 -11.09 -2.62
N LYS A 64 14.02 -11.74 -1.95
CA LYS A 64 13.93 -13.22 -1.89
C LYS A 64 13.67 -13.85 -3.26
N ALA A 65 12.92 -13.15 -4.13
CA ALA A 65 12.60 -13.60 -5.48
C ALA A 65 13.67 -13.27 -6.53
N GLY A 66 14.69 -12.47 -6.16
CA GLY A 66 15.67 -11.95 -7.13
C GLY A 66 15.09 -10.95 -8.13
N LEU A 67 13.98 -10.28 -7.77
CA LEU A 67 13.29 -9.31 -8.60
C LEU A 67 13.66 -7.87 -8.19
N PRO A 68 13.58 -6.90 -9.12
CA PRO A 68 13.71 -5.50 -8.76
C PRO A 68 12.59 -5.07 -7.83
N TYR A 69 12.92 -4.21 -6.87
CA TYR A 69 11.95 -3.57 -5.98
C TYR A 69 11.72 -2.13 -6.45
N GLU A 70 10.47 -1.82 -6.75
CA GLU A 70 10.00 -0.46 -7.05
C GLU A 70 8.94 -0.06 -6.00
N PRO A 71 9.14 1.02 -5.24
CA PRO A 71 8.20 1.53 -4.25
C PRO A 71 7.06 2.32 -4.89
N GLY A 72 5.97 2.54 -4.14
CA GLY A 72 4.89 3.44 -4.59
C GLY A 72 3.83 2.78 -5.48
N HIS A 73 3.95 1.48 -5.74
CA HIS A 73 2.98 0.77 -6.57
C HIS A 73 1.85 0.21 -5.71
N ALA A 74 0.60 0.53 -6.07
CA ALA A 74 -0.60 -0.01 -5.42
C ALA A 74 -0.88 -1.46 -5.85
N GLY A 75 0.10 -2.35 -5.66
CA GLY A 75 -0.01 -3.77 -5.99
C GLY A 75 0.01 -4.08 -7.49
N GLU A 76 0.46 -3.14 -8.34
CA GLU A 76 0.91 -3.48 -9.69
C GLU A 76 2.18 -4.31 -9.53
N ALA A 77 2.09 -5.61 -9.83
CA ALA A 77 3.29 -6.37 -10.10
C ALA A 77 3.93 -5.77 -11.36
N PRO A 78 5.27 -5.58 -11.39
CA PRO A 78 5.92 -5.25 -12.65
C PRO A 78 5.60 -6.36 -13.65
N VAL A 79 5.06 -5.96 -14.80
CA VAL A 79 4.80 -6.84 -15.95
C VAL A 79 6.09 -7.18 -16.68
#